data_AF-A0A3D3I6I7-F1
#
_entry.id   AF-A0A3D3I6I7-F1
#
_cell.length_a   1.000
_cell.length_b   1.000
_cell.length_c   1.000
_cell.angle_alpha   90.00
_cell.angle_beta   90.00
_cell.angle_gamma   90.00
#
_symmetry.space_group_name_H-M   'P 1'
#
loop_
_entity.id
_entity.type
_entity.pdbx_description
1 polymer ?
#
loop_
_entity_poly.entity_id
_entity_poly.type
_entity_poly.pdbx_seq_one_letter_code
_entity_poly.pdbx_strand_id
1 'polypeptide(L)'
;MNLETALSRYKDVHERILPSIISGFTKKNLKTGYLNLNPPLWILWHMARSEDFGINRLACDGTQEFIKNKWGTRLNVKTNRIGTGMSKEEVKEVCEQLNAVALENYRTAVFKNNIDTLSRIQSEDLTTDWNDDYLNNVLFTEGTLDKGTNNILPVYQKKTREWFVVHTLVAHSFYHIGQLSVIKQLTGKN
;
A
#
# COMPACT_ATOMS: atom_id res chain seq x y z
N MET A 1 -14.40 -13.62 3.84
CA MET A 1 -13.86 -13.85 2.48
C MET A 1 -12.65 -14.71 2.67
N ASN A 2 -12.56 -15.88 2.03
CA ASN A 2 -11.40 -16.76 2.22
C ASN A 2 -10.15 -16.23 1.50
N LEU A 3 -8.97 -16.74 1.88
CA LEU A 3 -7.67 -16.33 1.34
C LEU A 3 -7.60 -16.49 -0.19
N GLU A 4 -8.16 -17.57 -0.74
CA GLU A 4 -8.19 -17.82 -2.18
C GLU A 4 -8.92 -16.72 -2.94
N THR A 5 -10.09 -16.29 -2.45
CA THR A 5 -10.85 -15.18 -3.03
C THR A 5 -10.08 -13.88 -2.93
N ALA A 6 -9.45 -13.60 -1.78
CA ALA A 6 -8.64 -12.40 -1.60
C ALA A 6 -7.46 -12.36 -2.58
N LEU A 7 -6.76 -13.48 -2.77
CA LEU A 7 -5.66 -13.63 -3.72
C LEU A 7 -6.11 -13.47 -5.17
N SER A 8 -7.24 -14.07 -5.55
CA SER A 8 -7.83 -13.91 -6.88
C SER A 8 -8.12 -12.43 -7.18
N ARG A 9 -8.71 -11.71 -6.21
CA ARG A 9 -8.96 -10.27 -6.35
C ARG A 9 -7.69 -9.43 -6.37
N TYR A 10 -6.68 -9.81 -5.60
CA TYR A 10 -5.39 -9.13 -5.61
C TYR A 10 -4.68 -9.25 -6.98
N LYS A 11 -4.72 -10.43 -7.60
CA LYS A 11 -4.22 -10.65 -8.97
C LYS A 11 -4.98 -9.79 -9.97
N ASP A 12 -6.32 -9.82 -9.92
CA ASP A 12 -7.18 -8.96 -10.75
C ASP A 12 -6.78 -7.47 -10.67
N VAL A 13 -6.52 -6.99 -9.45
CA VAL A 13 -6.10 -5.60 -9.20
C VAL A 13 -4.80 -5.27 -9.94
N HIS A 14 -3.77 -6.11 -9.81
CA HIS A 14 -2.44 -5.81 -10.34
C HIS A 14 -2.26 -6.13 -11.81
N GLU A 15 -2.88 -7.19 -12.30
CA GLU A 15 -2.69 -7.69 -13.67
C GLU A 15 -3.66 -7.03 -14.67
N ARG A 16 -4.81 -6.54 -14.21
CA ARG A 16 -5.87 -6.03 -15.09
C ARG A 16 -6.34 -4.62 -14.73
N ILE A 17 -6.79 -4.41 -13.49
CA ILE A 17 -7.49 -3.18 -13.12
C ILE A 17 -6.55 -1.97 -13.07
N LEU A 18 -5.47 -2.05 -12.29
CA LEU A 18 -4.52 -0.93 -12.15
C LEU A 18 -3.84 -0.59 -13.48
N PRO A 19 -3.35 -1.53 -14.30
CA PRO A 19 -2.80 -1.19 -15.62
C PRO A 19 -3.78 -0.40 -16.51
N SER A 20 -5.06 -0.82 -16.53
CA SER A 20 -6.12 -0.13 -17.30
C SER A 20 -6.44 1.28 -16.79
N ILE A 21 -6.33 1.50 -15.48
CA ILE A 21 -6.51 2.84 -14.88
C ILE A 21 -5.29 3.71 -15.17
N ILE A 22 -4.08 3.18 -14.94
CA ILE A 22 -2.82 3.90 -15.11
C ILE A 22 -2.62 4.37 -16.56
N SER A 23 -2.98 3.54 -17.55
CA SER A 23 -2.89 3.91 -18.97
C SER A 23 -3.74 5.12 -19.36
N GLY A 24 -4.72 5.50 -18.53
CA GLY A 24 -5.54 6.68 -18.72
C GLY A 24 -4.90 8.00 -18.24
N PHE A 25 -3.72 7.96 -17.63
CA PHE A 25 -3.05 9.16 -17.13
C PHE A 25 -1.86 9.58 -18.00
N THR A 26 -1.76 10.89 -18.26
CA THR A 26 -0.52 11.48 -18.76
C THR A 26 0.50 11.62 -17.62
N LYS A 27 1.80 11.76 -17.96
CA LYS A 27 2.85 12.04 -16.96
C LYS A 27 2.53 13.26 -16.07
N LYS A 28 1.90 14.29 -16.64
CA LYS A 28 1.49 15.51 -15.91
C LYS A 28 0.37 15.21 -14.91
N ASN A 29 -0.63 14.44 -15.32
CA ASN A 29 -1.80 14.14 -14.48
C ASN A 29 -1.45 13.18 -13.34
N LEU A 30 -0.40 12.37 -13.47
CA LEU A 30 0.08 11.52 -12.38
C LEU A 30 0.55 12.33 -11.16
N LYS A 31 1.22 13.47 -11.38
CA LYS A 31 1.83 14.27 -10.29
C LYS A 31 0.90 15.30 -9.66
N THR A 32 -0.27 15.53 -10.26
CA THR A 32 -1.15 16.62 -9.86
C THR A 32 -2.33 16.07 -9.05
N GLY A 33 -2.52 16.57 -7.83
CA GLY A 33 -3.72 16.31 -7.05
C GLY A 33 -4.93 16.99 -7.71
N TYR A 34 -6.13 16.45 -7.51
CA TYR A 34 -7.35 17.04 -8.06
C TYR A 34 -8.34 17.33 -6.94
N LEU A 35 -8.75 18.60 -6.81
CA LEU A 35 -9.54 19.09 -5.68
C LEU A 35 -8.84 18.78 -4.34
N ASN A 36 -9.48 17.96 -3.49
CA ASN A 36 -8.94 17.48 -2.21
C ASN A 36 -8.40 16.04 -2.26
N LEU A 37 -8.24 15.46 -3.47
CA LEU A 37 -7.69 14.13 -3.64
C LEU A 37 -6.16 14.18 -3.81
N ASN A 38 -5.49 13.19 -3.25
CA ASN A 38 -4.04 13.02 -3.43
C ASN A 38 -3.69 12.74 -4.92
N PRO A 39 -2.50 13.13 -5.37
CA PRO A 39 -2.03 12.83 -6.73
C PRO A 39 -2.04 11.32 -7.02
N PRO A 40 -2.39 10.88 -8.25
CA PRO A 40 -2.35 9.47 -8.61
C PRO A 40 -1.00 8.79 -8.33
N LEU A 41 0.11 9.52 -8.54
CA LEU A 41 1.46 9.02 -8.27
C LEU A 41 1.67 8.70 -6.78
N TRP A 42 1.15 9.54 -5.89
CA TRP A 42 1.16 9.27 -4.45
C TRP A 42 0.27 8.08 -4.10
N ILE A 43 -0.94 8.01 -4.66
CA ILE A 43 -1.88 6.92 -4.38
C ILE A 43 -1.27 5.57 -4.76
N LEU A 44 -0.62 5.48 -5.93
CA LEU A 44 0.05 4.26 -6.39
C LEU A 44 1.22 3.86 -5.48
N TRP A 45 1.99 4.83 -4.98
CA TRP A 45 3.04 4.60 -3.99
C TRP A 45 2.50 4.16 -2.63
N HIS A 46 1.46 4.84 -2.14
CA HIS A 46 0.79 4.53 -0.88
C HIS A 46 0.18 3.13 -0.89
N MET A 47 -0.48 2.75 -1.98
CA MET A 47 -0.98 1.38 -2.17
C MET A 47 0.16 0.37 -2.06
N ALA A 48 1.24 0.53 -2.82
CA ALA A 48 2.37 -0.39 -2.79
C ALA A 48 3.02 -0.49 -1.39
N ARG A 49 3.22 0.65 -0.70
CA ARG A 49 3.75 0.66 0.67
C ARG A 49 2.81 -0.02 1.66
N SER A 50 1.51 0.20 1.54
CA SER A 50 0.48 -0.39 2.42
C SER A 50 0.34 -1.89 2.19
N GLU A 51 0.44 -2.34 0.93
CA GLU A 51 0.48 -3.75 0.55
C GLU A 51 1.72 -4.46 1.10
N ASP A 52 2.88 -3.85 0.94
CA ASP A 52 4.14 -4.37 1.43
C ASP A 52 4.15 -4.48 2.95
N PHE A 53 3.74 -3.42 3.65
CA PHE A 53 3.64 -3.40 5.10
C PHE A 53 2.57 -4.36 5.63
N GLY A 54 1.35 -4.30 5.08
CA GLY A 54 0.22 -5.07 5.56
C GLY A 54 0.45 -6.57 5.43
N ILE A 55 1.02 -7.04 4.33
CA ILE A 55 1.32 -8.47 4.19
C ILE A 55 2.55 -8.87 5.00
N ASN A 56 3.64 -8.12 4.88
CA ASN A 56 4.92 -8.59 5.42
C ASN A 56 5.13 -8.24 6.89
N ARG A 57 4.33 -7.38 7.51
CA ARG A 57 4.41 -7.12 8.97
C ARG A 57 3.13 -7.41 9.74
N LEU A 58 1.95 -7.33 9.10
CA LEU A 58 0.66 -7.48 9.78
C LEU A 58 -0.06 -8.80 9.46
N ALA A 59 0.12 -9.37 8.28
CA ALA A 59 -0.34 -10.73 7.99
C ALA A 59 0.72 -11.78 8.33
N CYS A 60 2.00 -11.41 8.24
CA CYS A 60 3.16 -12.23 8.59
C CYS A 60 4.19 -11.42 9.36
N ASP A 61 5.06 -12.07 10.13
CA ASP A 61 6.30 -11.48 10.66
C ASP A 61 7.43 -11.68 9.64
N GLY A 62 7.33 -10.97 8.52
CA GLY A 62 8.26 -11.03 7.39
C GLY A 62 9.06 -9.73 7.21
N THR A 63 9.93 -9.72 6.19
CA THR A 63 10.65 -8.50 5.81
C THR A 63 9.92 -7.81 4.66
N GLN A 64 9.66 -6.50 4.82
CA GLN A 64 9.11 -5.68 3.74
C GLN A 64 10.07 -5.63 2.55
N GLU A 65 9.54 -5.75 1.34
CA GLU A 65 10.28 -5.61 0.10
C GLU A 65 11.02 -4.26 0.06
N PHE A 66 10.36 -3.20 0.55
CA PHE A 66 10.90 -1.85 0.70
C PHE A 66 12.26 -1.81 1.40
N ILE A 67 12.39 -2.58 2.49
CA ILE A 67 13.61 -2.66 3.29
C ILE A 67 14.61 -3.59 2.63
N LYS A 68 14.18 -4.80 2.25
CA LYS A 68 15.03 -5.84 1.66
C LYS A 68 15.84 -5.34 0.47
N ASN A 69 15.19 -4.58 -0.41
CA ASN A 69 15.77 -4.11 -1.68
C ASN A 69 15.99 -2.59 -1.73
N LYS A 70 16.04 -1.93 -0.56
CA LYS A 70 16.37 -0.50 -0.38
C LYS A 70 15.57 0.42 -1.32
N TRP A 71 14.27 0.17 -1.42
CA TRP A 71 13.43 0.90 -2.37
C TRP A 71 13.31 2.38 -2.05
N GLY A 72 13.46 2.82 -0.79
CA GLY A 72 13.51 4.25 -0.46
C GLY A 72 14.50 5.03 -1.33
N THR A 73 15.73 4.53 -1.48
CA THR A 73 16.75 5.12 -2.35
C THR A 73 16.35 5.09 -3.83
N ARG A 74 15.84 3.95 -4.31
CA ARG A 74 15.47 3.74 -5.72
C ARG A 74 14.26 4.60 -6.14
N LEU A 75 13.32 4.76 -5.23
CA LEU A 75 12.12 5.59 -5.38
C LEU A 75 12.43 7.07 -5.18
N ASN A 76 13.58 7.42 -4.60
CA ASN A 76 13.92 8.76 -4.15
C ASN A 76 12.93 9.30 -3.10
N VAL A 77 12.64 8.48 -2.08
CA VAL A 77 11.77 8.82 -0.96
C VAL A 77 12.57 8.72 0.33
N LYS A 78 12.58 9.80 1.11
CA LYS A 78 13.37 9.90 2.36
C LYS A 78 12.68 9.26 3.57
N THR A 79 11.43 8.84 3.42
CA THR A 79 10.60 8.29 4.50
C THR A 79 10.35 6.80 4.31
N ASN A 80 10.37 6.05 5.41
CA ASN A 80 9.98 4.63 5.44
C ASN A 80 8.46 4.45 5.63
N ARG A 81 7.75 5.55 5.90
CA ARG A 81 6.31 5.52 6.15
C ARG A 81 5.51 5.04 4.94
N ILE A 82 4.29 4.59 5.20
CA ILE A 82 3.35 4.26 4.12
C ILE A 82 2.55 5.46 3.62
N GLY A 83 2.61 6.61 4.30
CA GLY A 83 1.92 7.84 3.90
C GLY A 83 0.61 8.13 4.65
N THR A 84 0.13 7.21 5.47
CA THR A 84 -1.01 7.47 6.35
C THR A 84 -0.69 8.63 7.31
N GLY A 85 -1.55 9.65 7.32
CA GLY A 85 -1.38 10.84 8.16
C GLY A 85 -0.52 11.95 7.55
N MET A 86 -0.02 11.79 6.33
CA MET A 86 0.74 12.86 5.65
C MET A 86 -0.13 14.10 5.39
N SER A 87 0.46 15.26 5.65
CA SER A 87 -0.03 16.58 5.22
C SER A 87 0.00 16.74 3.70
N LYS A 88 -0.68 17.78 3.18
CA LYS A 88 -0.66 18.10 1.74
C LYS A 88 0.76 18.44 1.26
N GLU A 89 1.55 19.06 2.12
CA GLU A 89 2.93 19.45 1.89
C GLU A 89 3.83 18.21 1.77
N GLU A 90 3.73 17.26 2.70
CA GLU A 90 4.45 15.98 2.62
C GLU A 90 4.07 15.17 1.38
N VAL A 91 2.78 15.12 1.04
CA VAL A 91 2.29 14.46 -0.18
C VAL A 91 2.93 15.10 -1.43
N LYS A 92 3.01 16.43 -1.47
CA LYS A 92 3.64 17.18 -2.55
C LYS A 92 5.13 16.87 -2.66
N GLU A 93 5.87 16.91 -1.54
CA GLU A 93 7.30 16.59 -1.51
C GLU A 93 7.60 15.19 -2.03
N VAL A 94 6.80 14.19 -1.62
CA VAL A 94 6.91 12.82 -2.14
C VAL A 94 6.72 12.83 -3.66
N CYS A 95 5.67 13.46 -4.18
CA CYS A 95 5.38 13.46 -5.63
C CYS A 95 6.43 14.19 -6.48
N GLU A 96 7.05 15.23 -5.94
CA GLU A 96 8.11 15.97 -6.62
C GLU A 96 9.35 15.09 -6.81
N GLN A 97 9.72 14.32 -5.79
CA GLN A 97 10.94 13.52 -5.75
C GLN A 97 10.77 12.12 -6.35
N LEU A 98 9.56 11.55 -6.28
CA LEU A 98 9.32 10.14 -6.59
C LEU A 98 9.67 9.79 -8.05
N ASN A 99 10.48 8.74 -8.21
CA ASN A 99 10.79 8.16 -9.50
C ASN A 99 9.66 7.21 -9.95
N ALA A 100 8.90 7.62 -10.97
CA ALA A 100 7.76 6.86 -11.47
C ALA A 100 8.13 5.48 -12.06
N VAL A 101 9.27 5.37 -12.74
CA VAL A 101 9.75 4.08 -13.29
C VAL A 101 10.17 3.15 -12.16
N ALA A 102 10.83 3.67 -11.13
CA ALA A 102 11.15 2.88 -9.94
C ALA A 102 9.88 2.46 -9.19
N LEU A 103 8.84 3.30 -9.15
CA LEU A 103 7.56 2.97 -8.53
C LEU A 103 6.85 1.81 -9.24
N GLU A 104 6.86 1.78 -10.56
CA GLU A 104 6.31 0.66 -11.32
C GLU A 104 7.03 -0.65 -10.95
N ASN A 105 8.36 -0.63 -10.96
CA ASN A 105 9.16 -1.79 -10.58
C ASN A 105 8.93 -2.21 -9.11
N TYR A 106 8.75 -1.26 -8.20
CA TYR A 106 8.47 -1.52 -6.80
C TYR A 106 7.11 -2.20 -6.63
N ARG A 107 6.05 -1.69 -7.27
CA ARG A 107 4.72 -2.31 -7.30
C ARG A 107 4.78 -3.76 -7.77
N THR A 108 5.50 -4.02 -8.87
CA THR A 108 5.69 -5.39 -9.37
C THR A 108 6.44 -6.27 -8.37
N ALA A 109 7.46 -5.75 -7.69
CA ALA A 109 8.20 -6.50 -6.67
C ALA A 109 7.33 -6.82 -5.45
N VAL A 110 6.56 -5.85 -4.95
CA VAL A 110 5.60 -6.05 -3.85
C VAL A 110 4.55 -7.08 -4.22
N PHE A 111 3.96 -6.99 -5.41
CA PHE A 111 2.99 -7.97 -5.90
C PHE A 111 3.56 -9.40 -5.88
N LYS A 112 4.74 -9.59 -6.47
CA LYS A 112 5.42 -10.90 -6.50
C LYS A 112 5.73 -11.43 -5.10
N ASN A 113 6.31 -10.57 -4.24
CA ASN A 113 6.65 -10.94 -2.87
C ASN A 113 5.40 -11.30 -2.06
N ASN A 114 4.30 -10.56 -2.21
CA ASN A 114 3.06 -10.83 -1.49
C ASN A 114 2.41 -12.14 -1.93
N ILE A 115 2.37 -12.43 -3.23
CA ILE A 115 1.90 -13.74 -3.74
C ILE A 115 2.75 -14.88 -3.17
N ASP A 116 4.07 -14.72 -3.19
CA ASP A 116 5.03 -15.70 -2.70
C ASP A 116 4.89 -15.94 -1.18
N THR A 117 4.81 -14.87 -0.38
CA THR A 117 4.56 -14.94 1.06
C THR A 117 3.24 -15.64 1.39
N LEU A 118 2.14 -15.27 0.72
CA LEU A 118 0.82 -15.85 0.99
C LEU A 118 0.69 -17.28 0.47
N SER A 119 1.53 -17.73 -0.46
CA SER A 119 1.56 -19.13 -0.88
C SER A 119 2.16 -20.08 0.16
N ARG A 120 2.92 -19.55 1.11
CA ARG A 120 3.59 -20.31 2.17
C ARG A 120 2.88 -20.27 3.53
N ILE A 121 1.96 -19.32 3.71
CA ILE A 121 1.27 -19.14 4.98
C ILE A 121 0.28 -20.28 5.22
N GLN A 122 0.24 -20.82 6.43
CA GLN A 122 -0.78 -21.80 6.79
C GLN A 122 -2.06 -21.06 7.20
N SER A 123 -3.21 -21.70 7.03
CA SER A 123 -4.50 -21.06 7.34
C SER A 123 -4.64 -20.80 8.86
N GLU A 124 -4.05 -21.68 9.66
CA GLU A 124 -4.01 -21.60 11.12
C GLU A 124 -3.28 -20.33 11.58
N ASP A 125 -2.19 -19.95 10.88
CA ASP A 125 -1.42 -18.74 11.17
C ASP A 125 -2.25 -17.46 11.02
N LEU A 126 -3.28 -17.48 10.18
CA LEU A 126 -4.12 -16.31 9.89
C LEU A 126 -5.22 -16.07 10.93
N THR A 127 -5.58 -17.09 11.71
CA THR A 127 -6.65 -17.00 12.71
C THR A 127 -6.20 -16.42 14.05
N THR A 128 -4.89 -16.30 14.25
CA THR A 128 -4.29 -15.71 15.46
C THR A 128 -4.21 -14.19 15.38
N ASP A 129 -4.40 -13.54 16.52
CA ASP A 129 -4.10 -12.12 16.71
C ASP A 129 -2.61 -11.92 17.04
N TRP A 130 -2.11 -10.70 16.84
CA TRP A 130 -0.80 -10.32 17.35
C TRP A 130 -0.87 -9.98 18.84
N ASN A 131 0.25 -10.17 19.56
CA ASN A 131 0.39 -9.53 20.86
C ASN A 131 0.55 -8.01 20.71
N ASP A 132 0.15 -7.27 21.74
CA ASP A 132 0.12 -5.80 21.71
C ASP A 132 1.51 -5.18 21.57
N ASP A 133 2.55 -5.79 22.16
CA ASP A 133 3.92 -5.29 22.10
C ASP A 133 4.48 -5.35 20.68
N TYR A 134 4.21 -6.44 19.96
CA TYR A 134 4.58 -6.61 18.57
C TYR A 134 3.89 -5.56 17.69
N LEU A 135 2.57 -5.38 17.84
CA LEU A 135 1.84 -4.38 17.06
C LEU A 135 2.36 -2.97 17.33
N ASN A 136 2.61 -2.61 18.58
CA ASN A 136 3.20 -1.32 18.93
C ASN A 136 4.57 -1.13 18.27
N ASN A 137 5.43 -2.13 18.33
CA ASN A 137 6.75 -2.08 17.72
C ASN A 137 6.67 -1.89 16.19
N VAL A 138 5.87 -2.71 15.52
CA VAL A 138 5.71 -2.67 14.06
C VAL A 138 5.10 -1.36 13.58
N LEU A 139 4.10 -0.83 14.28
CA LEU A 139 3.39 0.39 13.87
C LEU A 139 4.23 1.64 14.11
N PHE A 140 4.94 1.73 15.24
CA PHE A 140 5.57 2.99 15.67
C PHE A 140 7.10 2.95 15.74
N THR A 141 7.69 1.85 16.20
CA THR A 141 9.15 1.74 16.37
C THR A 141 9.86 1.50 15.03
N GLU A 142 9.29 0.66 14.16
CA GLU A 142 9.83 0.42 12.80
C GLU A 142 9.69 1.65 11.87
N GLY A 143 8.96 2.69 12.31
CA GLY A 143 8.82 3.95 11.57
C GLY A 143 7.89 3.88 10.36
N THR A 144 7.00 2.88 10.31
CA THR A 144 6.10 2.66 9.16
C THR A 144 4.86 3.55 9.19
N LEU A 145 4.40 3.96 10.38
CA LEU A 145 3.32 4.94 10.55
C LEU A 145 3.80 6.24 11.22
N ASP A 146 2.96 7.28 11.13
CA ASP A 146 3.16 8.52 11.87
C ASP A 146 2.80 8.34 13.36
N LYS A 147 3.56 8.96 14.27
CA LYS A 147 3.19 9.07 15.70
C LYS A 147 1.86 9.81 15.91
N GLY A 148 1.39 10.59 14.94
CA GLY A 148 0.05 11.20 14.92
C GLY A 148 -1.08 10.23 14.55
N THR A 149 -0.77 8.99 14.15
CA THR A 149 -1.77 7.98 13.75
C THR A 149 -2.17 7.03 14.88
N ASN A 150 -1.99 7.44 16.14
CA ASN A 150 -2.23 6.61 17.33
C ASN A 150 -3.65 6.04 17.42
N ASN A 151 -4.63 6.68 16.79
CA ASN A 151 -6.02 6.21 16.73
C ASN A 151 -6.18 4.88 15.96
N ILE A 152 -5.17 4.45 15.20
CA ILE A 152 -5.17 3.20 14.43
C ILE A 152 -4.89 1.99 15.34
N LEU A 153 -4.06 2.15 16.38
CA LEU A 153 -3.64 1.04 17.23
C LEU A 153 -4.83 0.32 17.89
N PRO A 154 -5.78 1.00 18.56
CA PRO A 154 -6.93 0.33 19.18
C PRO A 154 -7.84 -0.40 18.18
N VAL A 155 -7.80 0.01 16.92
CA VAL A 155 -8.53 -0.66 15.83
C VAL A 155 -7.79 -1.94 15.44
N TYR A 156 -6.47 -1.88 15.27
CA TYR A 156 -5.62 -2.96 14.80
C TYR A 156 -5.44 -4.08 15.84
N GLN A 157 -5.41 -3.75 17.14
CA GLN A 157 -5.36 -4.73 18.24
C GLN A 157 -6.57 -5.67 18.28
N LYS A 158 -7.68 -5.31 17.63
CA LYS A 158 -8.90 -6.12 17.58
C LYS A 158 -9.02 -6.94 16.29
N LYS A 159 -7.94 -7.04 15.52
CA LYS A 159 -7.94 -7.65 14.18
C LYS A 159 -7.04 -8.87 14.15
N THR A 160 -7.56 -9.92 13.51
CA THR A 160 -6.79 -11.11 13.16
C THR A 160 -5.82 -10.81 12.03
N ARG A 161 -4.82 -11.68 11.87
CA ARG A 161 -3.92 -11.66 10.71
C ARG A 161 -4.67 -11.82 9.39
N GLU A 162 -5.73 -12.64 9.34
CA GLU A 162 -6.63 -12.77 8.18
C GLU A 162 -7.27 -11.42 7.80
N TRP A 163 -7.69 -10.63 8.80
CA TRP A 163 -8.29 -9.34 8.54
C TRP A 163 -7.32 -8.42 7.80
N PHE A 164 -6.02 -8.42 8.15
CA PHE A 164 -5.02 -7.62 7.44
C PHE A 164 -4.84 -8.08 5.99
N VAL A 165 -4.90 -9.38 5.71
CA VAL A 165 -4.87 -9.88 4.33
C VAL A 165 -6.05 -9.30 3.53
N VAL A 166 -7.28 -9.46 4.03
CA VAL A 166 -8.48 -9.00 3.32
C VAL A 166 -8.52 -7.47 3.22
N HIS A 167 -8.17 -6.78 4.30
CA HIS A 167 -8.16 -5.33 4.33
C HIS A 167 -7.15 -4.76 3.32
N THR A 168 -5.90 -5.21 3.37
CA THR A 168 -4.82 -4.66 2.56
C THR A 168 -4.98 -5.00 1.08
N LEU A 169 -5.20 -6.29 0.75
CA LEU A 169 -5.24 -6.73 -0.64
C LEU A 169 -6.53 -6.35 -1.37
N VAL A 170 -7.63 -6.19 -0.62
CA VAL A 170 -8.94 -5.97 -1.21
C VAL A 170 -9.48 -4.61 -0.78
N ALA A 171 -9.89 -4.44 0.47
CA ALA A 171 -10.69 -3.27 0.87
C ALA A 171 -9.94 -1.93 0.62
N HIS A 172 -8.69 -1.83 1.09
CA HIS A 172 -7.82 -0.67 0.93
C HIS A 172 -7.46 -0.44 -0.55
N SER A 173 -7.11 -1.50 -1.26
CA SER A 173 -6.78 -1.43 -2.68
C SER A 173 -7.96 -0.92 -3.52
N PHE A 174 -9.17 -1.45 -3.32
CA PHE A 174 -10.37 -1.03 -4.05
C PHE A 174 -10.81 0.39 -3.67
N TYR A 175 -10.62 0.82 -2.42
CA TYR A 175 -10.84 2.20 -2.02
C TYR A 175 -9.98 3.17 -2.86
N HIS A 176 -8.68 2.90 -2.99
CA HIS A 176 -7.78 3.74 -3.78
C HIS A 176 -7.98 3.62 -5.30
N ILE A 177 -8.40 2.45 -5.79
CA ILE A 177 -8.86 2.29 -7.17
C ILE A 177 -10.06 3.19 -7.47
N GLY A 178 -11.00 3.32 -6.53
CA GLY A 178 -12.12 4.25 -6.64
C GLY A 178 -11.64 5.70 -6.78
N GLN A 179 -10.69 6.12 -5.93
CA GLN A 179 -10.08 7.45 -6.04
C GLN A 179 -9.40 7.68 -7.38
N LEU A 180 -8.55 6.73 -7.82
CA LEU A 180 -7.87 6.81 -9.12
C LEU A 180 -8.87 6.87 -10.28
N SER A 181 -9.96 6.11 -10.21
CA SER A 181 -11.00 6.11 -11.25
C SER A 181 -11.71 7.46 -11.36
N VAL A 182 -12.03 8.09 -10.22
CA VAL A 182 -12.60 9.44 -10.18
C VAL A 182 -11.61 10.46 -10.76
N ILE A 183 -10.34 10.43 -10.34
CA ILE A 183 -9.32 11.34 -10.87
C ILE A 183 -9.16 11.13 -12.39
N LYS A 184 -9.15 9.88 -12.86
CA LYS A 184 -9.09 9.56 -14.29
C LYS A 184 -10.27 10.16 -15.05
N GLN A 185 -11.50 10.10 -14.54
CA GLN A 185 -12.65 10.71 -15.22
C GLN A 185 -12.58 12.24 -15.23
N LEU A 186 -12.09 12.85 -14.15
CA LEU A 186 -12.00 14.31 -14.01
C LEU A 186 -10.83 14.91 -14.82
N THR A 187 -9.76 14.16 -15.02
CA THR A 187 -8.53 14.63 -15.70
C THR A 187 -8.30 14.00 -17.07
N GLY A 188 -9.01 12.92 -17.38
CA GLY A 188 -8.87 12.11 -18.60
C GLY A 188 -9.74 12.58 -19.76
N LYS A 189 -10.17 13.84 -19.76
CA LYS A 189 -10.64 14.51 -20.98
C LYS A 189 -9.48 15.28 -21.60
N ASN A 190 -8.80 14.63 -22.54
CA ASN A 190 -8.23 15.23 -23.75
C ASN A 190 -8.52 14.27 -24.89
#